data_AF-A0A6C0KA16-F1
#
_entry.id   AF-A0A6C0KA16-F1
#
_cell.length_a   1.000
_cell.length_b   1.000
_cell.length_c   1.000
_cell.angle_alpha   90.00
_cell.angle_beta   90.00
_cell.angle_gamma   90.00
#
_symmetry.space_group_name_H-M   'P 1'
#
loop_
_entity.id
_entity.type
_entity.pdbx_description
1 polymer ?
#
loop_
_entity_poly.entity_id
_entity_poly.type
_entity_poly.pdbx_seq_one_letter_code
_entity_poly.pdbx_strand_id
1 'polypeptide(L)'
;MELDTLIPVGVVDGVLRLILVLALVGWNVFEGLSLRTPYPATMVALWASPLWRFLLLLVVWLGAEWCPRVGILSALAVVMYIVNMIQIT
;
A
#
# COMPACT_ATOMS: atom_id res chain seq x y z
N MET A 1 -16.97 10.57 0.39
CA MET A 1 -15.64 11.17 0.18
C MET A 1 -15.78 12.65 0.36
N GLU A 2 -15.25 13.21 1.44
CA GLU A 2 -15.30 14.65 1.69
C GLU A 2 -14.30 15.37 0.79
N LEU A 3 -14.72 16.46 0.16
CA LEU A 3 -13.90 17.21 -0.79
C LEU A 3 -12.61 17.75 -0.14
N ASP A 4 -12.64 18.00 1.16
CA ASP A 4 -11.54 18.57 1.94
C ASP A 4 -10.34 17.62 2.05
N THR A 5 -10.55 16.31 1.97
CA THR A 5 -9.47 15.29 2.02
C THR A 5 -8.60 15.28 0.76
N LEU A 6 -9.08 15.87 -0.34
CA LEU A 6 -8.35 15.97 -1.61
C LEU A 6 -7.34 17.12 -1.63
N ILE A 7 -7.58 18.14 -0.80
CA ILE A 7 -6.78 19.34 -0.69
C ILE A 7 -5.80 19.15 0.48
N PRO A 8 -4.51 19.48 0.32
CA PRO A 8 -3.58 19.44 1.43
C PRO A 8 -3.86 20.57 2.41
N VAL A 9 -3.80 20.29 3.71
CA VAL A 9 -4.07 21.28 4.78
C VAL A 9 -2.93 22.32 4.88
N GLY A 10 -1.75 22.01 4.35
CA GLY A 10 -0.61 22.92 4.26
C GLY A 10 0.53 22.36 3.41
N VAL A 11 1.63 23.12 3.29
CA VAL A 11 2.77 22.76 2.43
C VAL A 11 3.42 21.43 2.87
N VAL A 12 3.61 21.22 4.17
CA VAL A 12 4.23 19.99 4.71
C VAL A 12 3.38 18.76 4.38
N ASP A 13 2.06 18.85 4.61
CA ASP A 13 1.10 17.80 4.26
C ASP A 13 1.10 17.52 2.74
N GLY A 14 1.11 18.56 1.92
CA GLY A 14 1.19 18.43 0.46
C GLY A 14 2.46 17.72 -0.01
N VAL A 15 3.63 18.08 0.54
CA VAL A 15 4.91 17.44 0.22
C VAL A 15 4.92 15.97 0.66
N LEU A 16 4.46 15.67 1.87
CA LEU A 16 4.37 14.30 2.38
C LEU A 16 3.44 13.41 1.53
N ARG A 17 2.25 13.93 1.18
CA ARG A 17 1.31 13.23 0.29
C ARG A 17 1.95 12.95 -1.07
N LEU A 18 2.67 13.91 -1.65
CA LEU A 18 3.37 13.74 -2.92
C LEU A 18 4.45 12.65 -2.83
N ILE A 19 5.31 12.71 -1.80
CA ILE A 19 6.38 11.72 -1.60
C ILE A 19 5.78 10.31 -1.48
N LEU A 20 4.74 10.13 -0.66
CA LEU A 20 4.11 8.83 -0.48
C LEU A 20 3.41 8.33 -1.72
N VAL A 21 2.73 9.20 -2.45
CA VAL A 21 2.13 8.84 -3.75
C VAL A 21 3.21 8.37 -4.71
N LEU A 22 4.31 9.11 -4.86
CA LEU A 22 5.41 8.72 -5.75
C LEU A 22 6.07 7.40 -5.32
N ALA A 23 6.30 7.22 -4.02
CA ALA A 23 6.86 5.99 -3.47
C ALA A 23 5.95 4.78 -3.73
N LEU A 24 4.65 4.92 -3.46
CA LEU A 24 3.69 3.84 -3.68
C LEU A 24 3.46 3.56 -5.17
N VAL A 25 3.44 4.59 -6.03
CA VAL A 25 3.41 4.37 -7.49
C VAL A 25 4.65 3.59 -7.93
N GLY A 26 5.84 4.02 -7.50
CA GLY A 26 7.09 3.32 -7.83
C GLY A 26 7.08 1.86 -7.36
N TRP A 27 6.64 1.63 -6.12
CA TRP A 27 6.51 0.28 -5.56
C TRP A 27 5.54 -0.59 -6.35
N ASN A 28 4.32 -0.11 -6.60
CA ASN A 28 3.31 -0.87 -7.35
C ASN A 28 3.75 -1.15 -8.79
N VAL A 29 4.46 -0.23 -9.45
CA VAL A 29 5.03 -0.49 -10.78
C VAL A 29 6.10 -1.57 -10.71
N PHE A 30 7.02 -1.47 -9.76
CA PHE A 30 8.09 -2.46 -9.56
C PHE A 30 7.54 -3.87 -9.31
N GLU A 31 6.56 -3.98 -8.42
CA GLU A 31 5.88 -5.25 -8.10
C GLU A 31 5.03 -5.76 -9.27
N GLY A 32 4.37 -4.87 -9.99
CA GLY A 32 3.62 -5.18 -11.21
C GLY A 32 4.49 -5.73 -12.34
N LEU A 33 5.76 -5.33 -12.42
CA LEU A 33 6.74 -5.90 -13.36
C LEU A 33 7.28 -7.27 -12.90
N SER A 34 7.14 -7.57 -11.62
CA SER A 34 7.73 -8.73 -10.95
C SER A 34 6.70 -9.78 -10.54
N LEU A 35 5.51 -9.79 -11.16
CA LEU A 35 4.36 -10.67 -10.85
C LEU A 35 4.62 -12.19 -10.95
N ARG A 36 5.85 -12.63 -11.25
CA ARG A 36 6.26 -14.04 -11.27
C ARG A 36 7.50 -14.33 -10.41
N THR A 37 8.02 -13.33 -9.71
CA THR A 37 9.11 -13.54 -8.76
C THR A 37 8.52 -13.77 -7.38
N PRO A 38 8.84 -14.89 -6.71
CA PRO A 38 8.32 -15.15 -5.38
C PRO A 38 8.84 -14.08 -4.41
N TYR A 39 7.97 -13.59 -3.53
CA TYR A 39 8.39 -12.74 -2.42
C TYR A 39 9.39 -13.47 -1.50
N PRO A 40 10.27 -12.74 -0.81
CA PRO A 40 11.15 -13.33 0.19
C PRO A 40 10.37 -14.13 1.24
N ALA A 41 10.91 -15.27 1.66
CA ALA A 41 10.24 -16.18 2.60
C ALA A 41 9.81 -15.51 3.92
N THR A 42 10.54 -14.48 4.36
CA THR A 42 10.19 -13.68 5.55
C THR A 42 8.87 -12.92 5.36
N MET A 43 8.64 -12.35 4.18
CA MET A 43 7.39 -11.65 3.88
C MET A 43 6.24 -12.64 3.73
N VAL A 44 6.49 -13.84 3.19
CA VAL A 44 5.47 -14.90 3.10
C VAL A 44 5.08 -15.41 4.50
N ALA A 45 6.06 -15.59 5.40
CA ALA A 45 5.82 -16.01 6.78
C ALA A 45 4.94 -15.02 7.55
N LEU A 46 5.08 -13.71 7.30
CA LEU A 46 4.24 -12.68 7.92
C LEU A 46 2.76 -12.87 7.57
N TRP A 47 2.42 -13.35 6.37
CA TRP A 47 1.03 -13.59 5.98
C TRP A 47 0.32 -14.64 6.85
N ALA A 48 1.06 -15.60 7.41
CA ALA A 48 0.49 -16.60 8.31
C ALA A 48 -0.04 -15.96 9.61
N SER A 49 0.52 -14.82 10.02
CA SER A 49 0.09 -14.09 11.21
C SER A 49 -1.22 -13.32 10.95
N PRO A 50 -2.29 -13.55 11.73
CA PRO A 50 -3.53 -12.78 11.59
C PRO A 50 -3.33 -11.30 11.94
N LEU A 51 -2.41 -10.99 12.87
CA LEU A 51 -2.08 -9.61 13.24
C LEU A 51 -1.51 -8.83 12.05
N TRP A 52 -0.70 -9.48 11.21
CA TRP A 52 -0.15 -8.84 10.01
C TRP A 52 -1.24 -8.43 9.04
N ARG A 53 -2.25 -9.28 8.84
CA ARG A 53 -3.40 -8.98 7.97
C ARG A 53 -4.18 -7.76 8.47
N PHE A 54 -4.40 -7.69 9.79
CA PHE A 54 -5.03 -6.51 10.40
C PHE A 54 -4.17 -5.25 10.25
N LEU A 55 -2.85 -5.35 10.38
CA LEU A 55 -1.94 -4.23 10.15
C LEU A 55 -2.02 -3.72 8.71
N LEU A 56 -2.06 -4.61 7.71
CA LEU A 56 -2.20 -4.21 6.31
C LEU A 56 -3.52 -3.48 6.07
N LEU A 57 -4.63 -3.99 6.62
CA LEU A 57 -5.94 -3.32 6.54
C LEU A 57 -5.94 -1.97 7.25
N LEU A 58 -5.29 -1.87 8.41
CA LEU A 58 -5.15 -0.63 9.15
C LEU A 58 -4.37 0.42 8.34
N VAL A 59 -3.29 0.02 7.67
CA VAL A 59 -2.50 0.91 6.80
C VAL A 59 -3.35 1.43 5.63
N VAL A 60 -4.14 0.56 5.00
CA VAL A 60 -5.05 0.97 3.92
C VAL A 60 -6.09 1.96 4.44
N TRP A 61 -6.70 1.67 5.59
CA TRP A 61 -7.72 2.53 6.17
C TRP A 61 -7.16 3.90 6.58
N LEU A 62 -6.08 3.94 7.37
CA LEU A 62 -5.43 5.19 7.77
C LEU A 62 -4.95 6.01 6.56
N GLY A 63 -4.43 5.34 5.54
CA GLY A 63 -4.05 5.98 4.28
C GLY A 63 -5.24 6.60 3.57
N ALA A 64 -6.38 5.90 3.52
CA ALA A 64 -7.60 6.38 2.87
C ALA A 64 -8.22 7.59 3.61
N GLU A 65 -8.22 7.57 4.95
CA GLU A 65 -8.73 8.67 5.76
C GLU A 65 -7.88 9.94 5.62
N TRP A 66 -6.55 9.78 5.54
CA TRP A 66 -5.65 10.93 5.40
C TRP A 66 -5.58 11.49 3.98
N CYS A 67 -5.41 10.63 2.98
CA CYS A 67 -5.36 11.02 1.58
C CYS A 67 -5.90 9.88 0.71
N PRO A 68 -7.08 10.04 0.08
CA PRO A 68 -7.69 8.96 -0.68
C PRO A 68 -6.80 8.36 -1.79
N ARG A 69 -5.90 9.16 -2.36
CA ARG A 69 -4.91 8.72 -3.34
C ARG A 69 -3.91 7.74 -2.73
N VAL A 70 -3.42 8.03 -1.52
CA VAL A 70 -2.53 7.14 -0.77
C VAL A 70 -3.28 5.87 -0.38
N GLY A 71 -4.52 5.98 0.09
CA GLY A 71 -5.36 4.83 0.42
C GLY A 71 -5.51 3.82 -0.73
N ILE A 72 -5.86 4.30 -1.94
CA ILE A 72 -6.01 3.44 -3.13
C ILE A 72 -4.68 2.78 -3.52
N LEU A 73 -3.58 3.54 -3.50
CA LEU A 73 -2.26 3.01 -3.86
C LEU A 73 -1.73 2.00 -2.84
N SER A 74 -2.01 2.21 -1.54
CA SER A 74 -1.71 1.26 -0.48
C SER A 74 -2.54 -0.02 -0.64
N ALA A 75 -3.84 0.11 -0.96
CA ALA A 75 -4.70 -1.05 -1.20
C ALA A 75 -4.19 -1.88 -2.38
N LEU A 76 -3.78 -1.23 -3.47
CA LEU A 76 -3.18 -1.92 -4.62
C LEU A 76 -1.90 -2.66 -4.22
N ALA A 77 -1.03 -2.04 -3.42
CA ALA A 77 0.21 -2.67 -2.96
C ALA A 77 -0.06 -3.91 -2.11
N VAL A 78 -1.06 -3.84 -1.22
CA VAL A 78 -1.52 -4.99 -0.42
C VAL A 78 -2.07 -6.10 -1.32
N VAL A 79 -2.85 -5.77 -2.35
CA VAL A 79 -3.35 -6.76 -3.31
C VAL A 79 -2.22 -7.43 -4.07
N MET A 80 -1.23 -6.68 -4.55
CA MET A 80 -0.06 -7.25 -5.24
C MET A 80 0.74 -8.19 -4.32
N TYR A 81 0.95 -7.79 -3.06
CA TYR A 81 1.57 -8.65 -2.06
C TYR A 81 0.79 -9.96 -1.85
N ILE A 82 -0.55 -9.88 -1.77
CA ILE A 82 -1.44 -11.05 -1.63
C ILE A 82 -1.38 -11.95 -2.87
N VAL A 83 -1.35 -11.40 -4.08
CA VAL A 83 -1.30 -12.20 -5.31
C VAL A 83 0.02 -12.95 -5.42
N ASN A 84 1.14 -12.29 -5.14
CA ASN A 84 2.46 -12.88 -5.32
C ASN A 84 2.81 -13.89 -4.21
N MET A 85 2.28 -13.78 -2.99
CA MET A 85 2.51 -14.80 -1.95
C MET A 85 1.77 -16.12 -2.25
N ILE A 86 0.63 -16.08 -2.95
CA ILE A 86 -0.16 -17.28 -3.29
C ILE A 86 0.55 -18.15 -4.33
N GLN A 87 1.50 -17.60 -5.09
CA GLN A 87 2.27 -18.36 -6.08
C GLN A 87 3.26 -19.38 -5.48
N ILE A 88 3.48 -19.35 -4.16
CA ILE A 88 4.47 -20.18 -3.46
C ILE A 88 3.80 -21.39 -2.79
N THR A 89 2.47 -21.41 -2.70
CA THR A 89 1.65 -22.53 -2.18
C THR A 89 1.11 -23.37 -3.33
#